data_AF-A0A0R3URI7-F1
#
_entry.id   AF-A0A0R3URI7-F1
#
_cell.length_a   1.000
_cell.length_b   1.000
_cell.length_c   1.000
_cell.angle_alpha   90.00
_cell.angle_beta   90.00
_cell.angle_gamma   90.00
#
_symmetry.space_group_name_H-M   'P 1'
#
loop_
_entity.id
_entity.type
_entity.pdbx_description
1 polymer ?
#
loop_
_entity_poly.entity_id
_entity_poly.type
_entity_poly.pdbx_seq_one_letter_code
_entity_poly.pdbx_strand_id
1 'polypeptide(L)'
;MLQPSNIIHPDEFFFPTLAYNSQLRLPGACLHSPAPESEVGFNYLAKFVIWEGCSINCTTKYVRDVCILGTDHVVRLQTVPHLFANKFHADYQPEAYDEMERWYFRRVAAEIKSGSYDRRTFNPTIYAERLCSRYHI
;
A
#
# COMPACT_ATOMS: atom_id res chain seq x y z
N MET A 1 2.65 -2.91 -34.49
CA MET A 1 1.90 -3.32 -33.27
C MET A 1 2.87 -4.05 -32.36
N LEU A 2 2.87 -3.75 -31.06
CA LEU A 2 3.66 -4.49 -30.07
C LEU A 2 3.07 -5.89 -29.92
N GLN A 3 3.89 -6.94 -30.02
CA GLN A 3 3.47 -8.32 -29.79
C GLN A 3 3.32 -8.55 -28.27
N PRO A 4 2.24 -9.22 -27.80
CA PRO A 4 1.97 -9.41 -26.37
C PRO A 4 3.12 -10.07 -25.58
N SER A 5 3.95 -10.88 -26.24
CA SER A 5 5.10 -11.58 -25.63
C SER A 5 6.36 -10.74 -25.46
N ASN A 6 6.38 -9.50 -25.98
CA ASN A 6 7.60 -8.69 -26.03
C ASN A 6 7.69 -7.68 -24.88
N ILE A 7 6.73 -7.66 -23.96
CA ILE A 7 6.76 -6.74 -22.83
C ILE A 7 6.99 -7.52 -21.53
N ILE A 8 8.07 -7.17 -20.85
CA ILE A 8 8.50 -7.80 -19.60
C ILE A 8 7.74 -7.11 -18.45
N HIS A 9 7.19 -7.89 -17.52
CA HIS A 9 6.43 -7.42 -16.34
C HIS A 9 5.27 -6.47 -16.68
N PRO A 10 4.31 -6.89 -17.53
CA PRO A 10 3.20 -6.03 -17.96
C PRO A 10 2.35 -5.48 -16.81
N ASP A 11 2.28 -6.22 -15.71
CA ASP A 11 1.58 -5.83 -14.49
C ASP A 11 2.15 -4.56 -13.84
N GLU A 12 3.44 -4.27 -14.00
CA GLU A 12 4.08 -3.09 -13.38
C GLU A 12 3.79 -1.77 -14.10
N PHE A 13 3.28 -1.79 -15.33
CA PHE A 13 2.97 -0.56 -16.07
C PHE A 13 1.59 -0.55 -16.73
N PHE A 14 0.90 -1.68 -16.92
CA PHE A 14 -0.42 -1.71 -17.56
C PHE A 14 -1.44 -0.87 -16.79
N PHE A 15 -1.65 -1.17 -15.50
CA PHE A 15 -2.62 -0.42 -14.69
C PHE A 15 -2.21 1.04 -14.45
N PRO A 16 -0.94 1.37 -14.14
CA PRO A 16 -0.49 2.76 -14.12
C PRO A 16 -0.74 3.49 -15.44
N THR A 17 -0.54 2.83 -16.59
CA THR A 17 -0.81 3.44 -17.90
C THR A 17 -2.29 3.80 -18.04
N LEU A 18 -3.20 2.91 -17.63
CA LEU A 18 -4.64 3.22 -17.65
C LEU A 18 -4.99 4.34 -16.67
N ALA A 19 -4.42 4.31 -15.46
CA ALA A 19 -4.73 5.26 -14.39
C ALA A 19 -4.17 6.66 -14.65
N TYR A 20 -3.06 6.80 -15.39
CA TYR A 20 -2.40 8.10 -15.64
C TYR A 20 -2.50 8.57 -17.10
N ASN A 21 -3.30 7.91 -17.94
CA ASN A 21 -3.58 8.36 -19.30
C ASN A 21 -5.00 8.94 -19.42
N SER A 22 -5.11 10.25 -19.17
CA SER A 22 -6.38 10.98 -19.24
C SER A 22 -6.99 11.01 -20.66
N GLN A 23 -6.21 10.73 -21.71
CA GLN A 23 -6.73 10.68 -23.08
C GLN A 23 -7.69 9.50 -23.28
N LEU A 24 -7.55 8.44 -22.48
CA LEU A 24 -8.44 7.27 -22.53
C LEU A 24 -9.81 7.54 -21.90
N ARG A 25 -9.98 8.66 -21.16
CA ARG A 25 -11.23 9.04 -20.50
C ARG A 25 -11.83 7.95 -19.61
N LEU A 26 -10.98 7.18 -18.95
CA LEU A 26 -11.42 6.15 -18.00
C LEU A 26 -11.87 6.81 -16.68
N PRO A 27 -12.95 6.33 -16.04
CA PRO A 27 -13.39 6.84 -14.75
C PRO A 27 -12.28 6.75 -13.70
N GLY A 28 -12.02 7.84 -12.97
CA GLY A 28 -10.98 7.88 -11.95
C GLY A 28 -9.55 7.98 -12.49
N ALA A 29 -9.36 8.10 -13.81
CA ALA A 29 -8.04 8.36 -14.38
C ALA A 29 -7.55 9.76 -13.99
N CYS A 30 -6.29 9.85 -13.59
CA CYS A 30 -5.67 11.08 -13.13
C CYS A 30 -5.51 12.08 -14.28
N LEU A 31 -5.89 13.33 -14.04
CA LEU A 31 -5.75 14.42 -15.02
C LEU A 31 -4.30 14.91 -15.13
N HIS A 32 -3.50 14.68 -14.10
CA HIS A 32 -2.14 15.18 -13.98
C HIS A 32 -1.15 14.02 -13.78
N SER A 33 -0.10 13.98 -14.59
CA SER A 33 0.97 12.99 -14.53
C SER A 33 2.32 13.68 -14.75
N PRO A 34 3.39 13.31 -14.02
CA PRO A 34 3.43 12.28 -12.98
C PRO A 34 2.77 12.72 -11.65
N ALA A 35 2.39 11.76 -10.81
CA ALA A 35 2.01 12.05 -9.43
C ALA A 35 3.22 12.55 -8.60
N PRO A 36 2.99 13.28 -7.50
CA PRO A 36 4.05 13.78 -6.65
C PRO A 36 4.87 12.62 -6.07
N GLU A 37 6.18 12.79 -5.92
CA GLU A 37 7.07 11.78 -5.33
C GLU A 37 6.61 11.36 -3.92
N SER A 38 6.07 12.31 -3.16
CA SER A 38 5.49 12.08 -1.84
C SER A 38 4.26 11.17 -1.84
N GLU A 39 3.62 10.94 -3.00
CA GLU A 39 2.45 10.08 -3.13
C GLU A 39 2.75 8.72 -3.77
N VAL A 40 3.93 8.58 -4.40
CA VAL A 40 4.36 7.37 -5.09
C VAL A 40 5.43 6.62 -4.28
N GLY A 41 6.00 5.55 -4.85
CA GLY A 41 7.02 4.73 -4.21
C GLY A 41 6.52 4.13 -2.90
N PHE A 42 7.09 4.58 -1.78
CA PHE A 42 6.71 4.10 -0.45
C PHE A 42 5.34 4.56 0.02
N ASN A 43 4.77 5.63 -0.55
CA ASN A 43 3.47 6.19 -0.13
C ASN A 43 2.30 5.77 -1.03
N TYR A 44 2.53 4.79 -1.91
CA TYR A 44 1.46 4.17 -2.69
C TYR A 44 0.53 3.35 -1.79
N LEU A 45 -0.68 3.84 -1.58
CA LEU A 45 -1.58 3.38 -0.50
C LEU A 45 -2.08 1.94 -0.64
N ALA A 46 -1.99 1.33 -1.83
CA ALA A 46 -2.50 -0.03 -2.00
C ALA A 46 -1.69 -1.08 -1.21
N LYS A 47 -0.37 -0.90 -1.08
CA LYS A 47 0.51 -1.92 -0.49
C LYS A 47 1.74 -1.32 0.17
N PHE A 48 1.94 -1.62 1.45
CA PHE A 48 3.17 -1.38 2.19
C PHE A 48 4.19 -2.47 1.85
N VAL A 49 5.38 -2.09 1.37
CA VAL A 49 6.46 -3.01 1.04
C VAL A 49 7.79 -2.40 1.44
N ILE A 50 8.60 -3.17 2.18
CA ILE A 50 9.98 -2.78 2.47
C ILE A 50 10.87 -3.49 1.44
N TRP A 51 11.44 -2.70 0.55
CA TRP A 51 12.42 -3.16 -0.43
C TRP A 51 13.83 -3.01 0.12
N GLU A 52 14.75 -3.85 -0.32
CA GLU A 52 16.16 -3.68 -0.03
C GLU A 52 16.65 -2.32 -0.55
N GLY A 53 17.43 -1.61 0.27
CA GLY A 53 17.94 -0.27 -0.06
C GLY A 53 16.95 0.88 0.11
N CYS A 54 15.71 0.65 0.55
CA CYS A 54 14.82 1.74 0.93
C CYS A 54 15.22 2.36 2.29
N SER A 55 14.61 3.48 2.66
CA SER A 55 14.92 4.20 3.91
C SER A 55 14.53 3.45 5.20
N ILE A 56 13.90 2.28 5.07
CA ILE A 56 13.39 1.50 6.19
C ILE A 56 14.17 0.19 6.26
N ASN A 57 14.82 -0.02 7.40
CA ASN A 57 15.55 -1.25 7.63
C ASN A 57 14.59 -2.43 7.86
N CYS A 58 14.83 -3.55 7.18
CA CYS A 58 14.19 -4.82 7.44
C CYS A 58 14.95 -5.55 8.55
N THR A 59 14.32 -5.76 9.71
CA THR A 59 14.96 -6.44 10.85
C THR A 59 14.89 -7.98 10.78
N THR A 60 14.26 -8.51 9.73
CA THR A 60 14.03 -9.94 9.52
C THR A 60 14.92 -10.49 8.40
N LYS A 61 14.37 -10.79 7.23
CA LYS A 61 15.09 -11.31 6.05
C LYS A 61 14.49 -10.79 4.75
N TYR A 62 15.32 -10.70 3.72
CA TYR A 62 14.89 -10.44 2.35
C TYR A 62 14.74 -11.73 1.56
N VAL A 63 13.78 -11.75 0.64
CA VAL A 63 13.67 -12.79 -0.39
C VAL A 63 13.35 -12.09 -1.70
N ARG A 64 14.24 -12.16 -2.71
CA ARG A 64 14.11 -11.37 -3.94
C ARG A 64 13.88 -9.87 -3.64
N ASP A 65 14.76 -9.31 -2.83
CA ASP A 65 14.82 -7.88 -2.46
C ASP A 65 13.59 -7.32 -1.72
N VAL A 66 12.65 -8.19 -1.31
CA VAL A 66 11.47 -7.82 -0.53
C VAL A 66 11.56 -8.41 0.87
N CYS A 67 11.40 -7.55 1.88
CA CYS A 67 11.40 -7.91 3.30
C CYS A 67 10.24 -8.85 3.64
N ILE A 68 10.53 -9.90 4.43
CA ILE A 68 9.52 -10.74 5.07
C ILE A 68 9.11 -10.07 6.38
N LEU A 69 7.94 -9.43 6.39
CA LEU A 69 7.40 -8.76 7.58
C LEU A 69 7.25 -9.76 8.74
N GLY A 70 7.52 -9.28 9.94
CA GLY A 70 7.59 -10.07 11.18
C GLY A 70 7.27 -9.21 12.39
N THR A 71 7.45 -9.73 13.60
CA THR A 71 6.96 -9.12 14.86
C THR A 71 7.45 -7.70 15.06
N ASP A 72 8.72 -7.42 14.76
CA ASP A 72 9.32 -6.08 14.88
C ASP A 72 8.62 -5.00 14.01
N HIS A 73 7.90 -5.42 12.97
CA HIS A 73 7.22 -4.52 12.05
C HIS A 73 5.77 -4.22 12.48
N VAL A 74 5.20 -4.97 13.42
CA VAL A 74 3.77 -4.89 13.79
C VAL A 74 3.35 -3.47 14.20
N VAL A 75 4.10 -2.81 15.09
CA VAL A 75 3.78 -1.45 15.54
C VAL A 75 3.70 -0.46 14.38
N ARG A 76 4.59 -0.60 13.39
CA ARG A 76 4.55 0.23 12.19
C ARG A 76 3.34 -0.11 11.32
N LEU A 77 3.07 -1.39 11.09
CA LEU A 77 1.93 -1.84 10.28
C LEU A 77 0.57 -1.36 10.81
N GLN A 78 0.46 -1.16 12.12
CA GLN A 78 -0.75 -0.63 12.76
C GLN A 78 -0.97 0.88 12.56
N THR A 79 0.00 1.61 12.00
CA THR A 79 -0.03 3.08 11.90
C THR A 79 0.17 3.62 10.50
N VAL A 80 0.75 2.82 9.59
CA VAL A 80 0.94 3.24 8.20
C VAL A 80 -0.41 3.36 7.48
N PRO A 81 -0.54 4.29 6.51
CA PRO A 81 -1.81 4.54 5.85
C PRO A 81 -2.14 3.52 4.75
N HIS A 82 -1.30 2.52 4.52
CA HIS A 82 -1.50 1.53 3.47
C HIS A 82 -2.64 0.58 3.80
N LEU A 83 -3.38 0.15 2.78
CA LEU A 83 -4.52 -0.77 2.92
C LEU A 83 -4.07 -2.21 3.19
N PHE A 84 -2.97 -2.62 2.57
CA PHE A 84 -2.39 -3.95 2.70
C PHE A 84 -0.88 -3.86 2.91
N ALA A 85 -0.27 -4.96 3.34
CA ALA A 85 1.17 -5.07 3.51
C ALA A 85 1.72 -6.33 2.83
N ASN A 86 2.97 -6.27 2.38
CA ASN A 86 3.63 -7.38 1.71
C ASN A 86 5.15 -7.39 2.01
N LYS A 87 5.78 -8.56 2.16
CA LYS A 87 5.18 -9.91 2.21
C LYS A 87 5.30 -10.49 3.60
N PHE A 88 4.50 -11.50 3.90
CA PHE A 88 4.83 -12.39 5.00
C PHE A 88 4.70 -13.86 4.60
N HIS A 89 5.19 -14.73 5.47
CA HIS A 89 5.29 -16.17 5.25
C HIS A 89 4.75 -16.89 6.47
N ALA A 90 3.80 -17.80 6.27
CA ALA A 90 3.10 -18.47 7.38
C ALA A 90 4.03 -19.34 8.24
N ASP A 91 5.15 -19.79 7.67
CA ASP A 91 6.20 -20.58 8.31
C ASP A 91 7.35 -19.71 8.89
N TYR A 92 7.23 -18.38 8.85
CA TYR A 92 8.27 -17.47 9.33
C TYR A 92 7.67 -16.30 10.11
N GLN A 93 7.87 -16.33 11.43
CA GLN A 93 7.27 -15.40 12.39
C GLN A 93 5.74 -15.28 12.27
N PRO A 94 4.99 -16.40 12.38
CA PRO A 94 3.53 -16.39 12.33
C PRO A 94 2.90 -15.49 13.41
N GLU A 95 3.61 -15.21 14.51
CA GLU A 95 3.16 -14.35 15.59
C GLU A 95 2.81 -12.93 15.11
N ALA A 96 3.50 -12.44 14.07
CA ALA A 96 3.21 -11.15 13.47
C ALA A 96 1.83 -11.11 12.81
N TYR A 97 1.41 -12.22 12.18
CA TYR A 97 0.07 -12.35 11.63
C TYR A 97 -0.98 -12.37 12.73
N ASP A 98 -0.77 -13.18 13.77
CA ASP A 98 -1.69 -13.28 14.91
C ASP A 98 -1.86 -11.93 15.61
N GLU A 99 -0.79 -11.16 15.76
CA GLU A 99 -0.85 -9.82 16.35
C GLU A 99 -1.61 -8.83 15.48
N MET A 100 -1.38 -8.83 14.17
CA MET A 100 -2.12 -7.97 13.24
C MET A 100 -3.60 -8.33 13.17
N GLU A 101 -3.94 -9.61 13.16
CA GLU A 101 -5.33 -10.09 13.18
C GLU A 101 -6.03 -9.68 14.48
N ARG A 102 -5.41 -9.96 15.64
CA ARG A 102 -5.96 -9.55 16.94
C ARG A 102 -6.14 -8.05 17.02
N TRP A 103 -5.18 -7.26 16.53
CA TRP A 103 -5.28 -5.81 16.49
C TRP A 103 -6.44 -5.35 15.60
N TYR A 104 -6.58 -5.90 14.40
CA TYR A 104 -7.64 -5.56 13.45
C TYR A 104 -9.02 -5.79 14.07
N PHE A 105 -9.28 -6.96 14.66
CA PHE A 105 -10.58 -7.24 15.27
C PHE A 105 -10.85 -6.38 16.51
N ARG A 106 -9.84 -6.10 17.34
CA ARG A 106 -9.98 -5.16 18.47
C ARG A 106 -10.34 -3.77 17.98
N ARG A 107 -9.71 -3.29 16.92
CA ARG A 107 -10.00 -2.00 16.30
C ARG A 107 -11.44 -1.97 15.79
N VAL A 108 -11.85 -2.95 14.97
CA VAL A 108 -13.22 -3.03 14.43
C VAL A 108 -14.27 -3.05 15.54
N ALA A 109 -14.07 -3.85 16.59
CA ALA A 109 -14.98 -3.88 17.73
C ALA A 109 -15.07 -2.52 18.45
N ALA A 110 -13.96 -1.81 18.60
CA ALA A 110 -13.93 -0.47 19.18
C ALA A 110 -14.66 0.55 18.30
N GLU A 111 -14.46 0.51 16.97
CA GLU A 111 -15.12 1.40 16.01
C GLU A 111 -16.63 1.17 15.94
N ILE A 112 -17.09 -0.08 15.99
CA ILE A 112 -18.52 -0.42 16.08
C ILE A 112 -19.11 0.14 17.39
N LYS A 113 -18.41 -0.03 18.51
CA LYS A 113 -18.87 0.44 19.81
C LYS A 113 -18.92 1.97 19.90
N SER A 114 -17.96 2.67 19.32
CA SER A 114 -17.89 4.14 19.34
C SER A 114 -18.72 4.81 18.26
N GLY A 115 -19.06 4.10 17.18
CA GLY A 115 -19.66 4.65 15.96
C GLY A 115 -18.69 5.50 15.13
N SER A 116 -17.38 5.44 15.40
CA SER A 116 -16.36 6.24 14.70
C SER A 116 -15.00 5.55 14.69
N TYR A 117 -14.21 5.81 13.65
CA TYR A 117 -12.81 5.38 13.57
C TYR A 117 -11.92 6.11 14.61
N ASP A 118 -10.81 5.47 15.00
CA ASP A 118 -9.79 6.09 15.84
C ASP A 118 -8.89 7.01 14.99
N ARG A 119 -8.97 8.32 15.24
CA ARG A 119 -8.19 9.34 14.52
C ARG A 119 -6.68 9.24 14.76
N ARG A 120 -6.23 8.52 15.78
CA ARG A 120 -4.79 8.32 16.06
C ARG A 120 -4.18 7.26 15.15
N THR A 121 -4.97 6.26 14.75
CA THR A 121 -4.52 5.12 13.95
C THR A 121 -5.07 5.12 12.53
N PHE A 122 -6.07 5.95 12.23
CA PHE A 122 -6.62 6.11 10.89
C PHE A 122 -6.88 7.59 10.55
N ASN A 123 -6.23 8.07 9.49
CA ASN A 123 -6.41 9.41 8.95
C ASN A 123 -6.97 9.35 7.51
N PRO A 124 -8.29 9.56 7.31
CA PRO A 124 -8.89 9.49 5.98
C PRO A 124 -8.43 10.61 5.04
N THR A 125 -7.93 11.72 5.59
CA THR A 125 -7.43 12.86 4.81
C THR A 125 -6.30 12.43 3.86
N ILE A 126 -5.46 11.48 4.27
CA ILE A 126 -4.37 10.95 3.42
C ILE A 126 -4.87 10.39 2.09
N TYR A 127 -6.09 9.86 2.05
CA TYR A 127 -6.72 9.31 0.84
C TYR A 127 -7.42 10.41 0.04
N ALA A 128 -8.12 11.31 0.72
CA ALA A 128 -8.90 12.37 0.10
C ALA A 128 -8.04 13.47 -0.54
N GLU A 129 -6.82 13.68 -0.05
CA GLU A 129 -5.97 14.80 -0.46
C GLU A 129 -4.97 14.47 -1.57
N ARG A 130 -4.92 13.22 -2.04
CA ARG A 130 -4.03 12.82 -3.13
C ARG A 130 -4.34 13.58 -4.41
N LEU A 131 -3.31 13.83 -5.22
CA LEU A 131 -3.44 14.53 -6.50
C LEU A 131 -4.55 13.90 -7.35
N CYS A 132 -4.50 12.58 -7.55
CA CYS A 132 -5.47 11.89 -8.38
C CYS A 132 -6.83 11.69 -7.68
N SER A 133 -6.90 11.76 -6.35
CA SER A 133 -8.19 11.79 -5.66
C SER A 133 -8.92 13.11 -5.88
N ARG A 134 -8.20 14.22 -6.05
CA ARG A 134 -8.78 15.56 -6.28
C ARG A 134 -8.93 15.92 -7.75
N TYR A 135 -8.06 15.40 -8.60
CA TYR A 135 -7.96 15.76 -10.01
C TYR A 135 -7.96 14.50 -10.88
N HIS A 136 -9.14 13.90 -11.02
CA HIS A 136 -9.43 12.77 -11.91
C HIS A 136 -10.61 13.08 -12.82
N ILE A 137 -10.79 12.23 -13.83
CA ILE A 137 -11.94 12.19 -14.73
C ILE A 137 -13.17 11.63 -14.02
#